data_AF-A0A150ISR5-F1
#
_entry.id   AF-A0A150ISR5-F1
#
_cell.length_a   1.000
_cell.length_b   1.000
_cell.length_c   1.000
_cell.angle_alpha   90.00
_cell.angle_beta   90.00
_cell.angle_gamma   90.00
#
_symmetry.space_group_name_H-M   'P 1'
#
loop_
_entity.id
_entity.type
_entity.pdbx_description
1 polymer ?
#
loop_
_entity_poly.entity_id
_entity_poly.type
_entity_poly.pdbx_seq_one_letter_code
_entity_poly.pdbx_strand_id
1 'polypeptide(L)'
;MDDELRFPKPYKHDHEKVCNVNQLYEEKQTFGEKASDWATSKIGSWGFIFMQSIILIVWVSLNITAWINQWDPYPFIFLNLVVSLLASYTAPIIMMSQNRQDAKNRLEAHTDYLINLKAEEEIRVILENLEAQNKAISLIYQKISSIENSIDNKQ
;
A
#
# COMPACT_ATOMS: atom_id res chain seq x y z
N MET A 1 -1.69 52.98 -14.08
CA MET A 1 -2.72 51.93 -13.98
C MET A 1 -2.22 51.02 -12.88
N ASP A 2 -2.68 51.27 -11.67
CA ASP A 2 -2.19 50.63 -10.46
C ASP A 2 -2.65 49.17 -10.46
N ASP A 3 -1.72 48.27 -10.80
CA ASP A 3 -1.91 46.83 -10.62
C ASP A 3 -1.80 46.58 -9.11
N GLU A 4 -2.95 46.73 -8.44
CA GLU A 4 -3.07 46.59 -6.99
C GLU A 4 -2.55 45.21 -6.60
N LEU A 5 -1.48 45.18 -5.79
CA LEU A 5 -0.79 43.97 -5.37
C LEU A 5 -1.77 43.06 -4.59
N ARG A 6 -2.45 42.15 -5.30
CA ARG A 6 -3.42 41.23 -4.68
C ARG A 6 -2.72 39.94 -4.28
N PHE A 7 -2.58 39.75 -2.98
CA PHE A 7 -2.19 38.45 -2.46
C PHE A 7 -3.38 37.47 -2.56
N PRO A 8 -3.14 36.24 -3.03
CA PRO A 8 -4.10 35.14 -2.90
C PRO A 8 -4.51 34.93 -1.44
N LYS A 9 -5.74 34.42 -1.23
CA LYS A 9 -6.26 34.18 0.12
C LYS A 9 -5.45 33.06 0.79
N PRO A 10 -5.14 33.17 2.09
CA PRO A 10 -4.40 32.14 2.80
C PRO A 10 -5.16 30.80 2.79
N TYR A 11 -4.47 29.75 2.38
CA TYR A 11 -5.04 28.40 2.36
C TYR A 11 -5.37 27.97 3.79
N LYS A 12 -6.63 27.58 4.03
CA LYS A 12 -7.05 27.02 5.32
C LYS A 12 -6.95 25.50 5.24
N HIS A 13 -6.13 24.91 6.10
CA HIS A 13 -6.12 23.47 6.32
C HIS A 13 -7.38 23.06 7.10
N ASP A 14 -8.53 23.06 6.43
CA ASP A 14 -9.75 22.44 6.93
C ASP A 14 -9.86 21.07 6.29
N HIS A 15 -9.35 20.06 6.97
CA HIS A 15 -9.49 18.68 6.55
C HIS A 15 -9.98 17.84 7.72
N GLU A 16 -10.93 16.95 7.40
CA GLU A 16 -11.34 15.90 8.32
C GLU A 16 -10.13 15.11 8.80
N LYS A 17 -10.12 14.73 10.08
CA LYS A 17 -9.04 13.90 10.65
C LYS A 17 -8.88 12.66 9.77
N VAL A 18 -7.65 12.35 9.39
CA VAL A 18 -7.32 11.16 8.59
C VAL A 18 -7.88 9.94 9.31
N CYS A 19 -9.02 9.45 8.85
CA CYS A 19 -9.61 8.22 9.36
C CYS A 19 -8.81 7.07 8.76
N ASN A 20 -8.26 6.21 9.61
CA ASN A 20 -7.51 5.06 9.12
C ASN A 20 -8.50 4.07 8.50
N VAL A 21 -8.53 4.04 7.15
CA VAL A 21 -9.40 3.15 6.38
C VAL A 21 -9.22 1.68 6.80
N ASN A 22 -8.04 1.28 7.30
CA ASN A 22 -7.79 -0.07 7.78
C ASN A 22 -8.54 -0.41 9.08
N GLN A 23 -8.77 0.57 9.96
CA GLN A 23 -9.50 0.35 11.21
C GLN A 23 -10.99 0.09 10.98
N LEU A 24 -11.59 0.74 9.98
CA LEU A 24 -12.98 0.50 9.58
C LEU A 24 -13.20 -0.90 9.00
N TYR A 25 -12.16 -1.50 8.42
CA TYR A 25 -12.20 -2.87 7.91
C TYR A 25 -12.00 -3.94 8.99
N GLU A 26 -11.12 -3.69 9.99
CA GLU A 26 -10.90 -4.63 11.10
C GLU A 26 -12.15 -4.83 11.97
N GLU A 27 -12.96 -3.79 12.15
CA GLU A 27 -14.18 -3.85 12.98
C GLU A 27 -15.27 -4.77 12.39
N LYS A 28 -15.24 -5.04 11.09
CA LYS A 28 -16.24 -5.86 10.39
C LYS A 28 -15.83 -7.31 10.11
N GLN A 29 -14.65 -7.75 10.55
CA GLN A 29 -14.18 -9.10 10.25
C GLN A 29 -14.95 -10.20 11.01
N THR A 30 -15.47 -11.15 10.25
CA THR A 30 -16.17 -12.34 10.72
C THR A 30 -15.18 -13.40 11.22
N PHE A 31 -15.59 -14.30 12.13
CA PHE A 31 -14.71 -15.35 12.67
C PHE A 31 -14.08 -16.25 11.60
N GLY A 32 -14.80 -16.53 10.51
CA GLY A 32 -14.29 -17.29 9.36
C GLY A 32 -13.19 -16.57 8.59
N GLU A 33 -13.24 -15.23 8.51
CA GLU A 33 -12.22 -14.43 7.83
C GLU A 33 -10.93 -14.40 8.65
N LYS A 34 -11.02 -14.32 9.99
CA LYS A 34 -9.84 -14.45 10.87
C LYS A 34 -9.17 -15.82 10.78
N ALA A 35 -9.96 -16.89 10.63
CA ALA A 35 -9.43 -18.25 10.49
C ALA A 35 -8.74 -18.45 9.13
N SER A 36 -9.31 -17.93 8.03
CA SER A 36 -8.69 -17.96 6.71
C SER A 36 -7.35 -17.22 6.71
N ASP A 37 -7.28 -16.06 7.37
CA ASP A 37 -6.07 -15.23 7.42
C ASP A 37 -4.94 -15.90 8.16
N TRP A 38 -5.30 -16.51 9.28
CA TRP A 38 -4.37 -17.32 10.04
C TRP A 38 -3.87 -18.51 9.21
N ALA A 39 -4.76 -19.19 8.48
CA ALA A 39 -4.37 -20.30 7.62
C ALA A 39 -3.44 -19.84 6.49
N THR A 40 -3.76 -18.76 5.78
CA THR A 40 -2.91 -18.22 4.70
C THR A 40 -1.56 -17.72 5.22
N SER A 41 -1.54 -17.07 6.39
CA SER A 41 -0.31 -16.68 7.08
C SER A 41 0.62 -17.88 7.36
N LYS A 42 0.04 -19.03 7.76
CA LYS A 42 0.81 -20.24 8.02
C LYS A 42 1.28 -20.94 6.75
N ILE A 43 0.44 -20.98 5.71
CA ILE A 43 0.76 -21.62 4.42
C ILE A 43 1.84 -20.83 3.64
N GLY A 44 1.88 -19.50 3.79
CA GLY A 44 2.87 -18.64 3.13
C GLY A 44 4.25 -18.56 3.81
N SER A 45 4.48 -19.29 4.91
CA SER A 45 5.74 -19.25 5.63
C SER A 45 6.74 -20.27 5.09
N TRP A 46 8.02 -19.89 5.00
CA TRP A 46 9.12 -20.81 4.69
C TRP A 46 9.13 -22.06 5.59
N GLY A 47 8.66 -21.95 6.84
CA GLY A 47 8.56 -23.08 7.76
C GLY A 47 7.56 -24.17 7.33
N PHE A 48 6.50 -23.82 6.60
CA PHE A 48 5.51 -24.78 6.11
C PHE A 48 6.11 -25.70 5.04
N ILE A 49 6.93 -25.14 4.15
CA ILE A 49 7.63 -25.89 3.10
C ILE A 49 8.60 -26.91 3.72
N PHE A 50 9.34 -26.51 4.76
CA PHE A 50 10.23 -27.42 5.49
C PHE A 50 9.46 -28.53 6.21
N MET A 51 8.36 -28.21 6.90
CA MET A 51 7.51 -29.20 7.56
C MET A 51 6.96 -30.22 6.55
N GLN A 52 6.42 -29.75 5.42
CA GLN A 52 5.88 -30.62 4.37
C GLN A 52 6.97 -31.52 3.79
N SER A 53 8.16 -30.97 3.52
CA SER A 53 9.31 -31.73 3.00
C SER A 53 9.78 -32.81 3.99
N ILE A 54 9.84 -32.50 5.29
CA ILE A 54 10.19 -33.47 6.33
C ILE A 54 9.17 -34.59 6.41
N ILE A 55 7.86 -34.28 6.34
CA ILE A 55 6.81 -35.30 6.35
C ILE A 55 6.95 -36.24 5.15
N LEU A 56 7.22 -35.70 3.95
CA LEU A 56 7.45 -36.51 2.75
C LEU A 56 8.68 -37.42 2.92
N ILE A 57 9.80 -36.87 3.41
CA ILE A 57 11.04 -37.64 3.64
C ILE A 57 10.80 -38.75 4.67
N VAL A 58 10.16 -38.42 5.80
CA VAL A 58 9.83 -39.38 6.87
C VAL A 58 8.91 -40.48 6.34
N TRP A 59 7.89 -40.13 5.56
CA TRP A 59 6.95 -41.10 4.97
C TRP A 59 7.63 -42.06 3.99
N VAL A 60 8.50 -41.52 3.12
CA VAL A 60 9.29 -42.31 2.18
C VAL A 60 10.29 -43.20 2.92
N SER A 61 11.00 -42.67 3.92
CA SER A 61 11.94 -43.43 4.76
C SER A 61 11.25 -44.54 5.55
N LEU A 62 10.06 -44.30 6.11
CA LEU A 62 9.24 -45.31 6.78
C LEU A 62 8.77 -46.40 5.81
N ASN A 63 8.33 -46.04 4.60
CA ASN A 63 7.91 -47.02 3.59
C ASN A 63 9.07 -47.86 3.04
N ILE A 64 10.26 -47.27 2.86
CA ILE A 64 11.47 -48.00 2.43
C ILE A 64 12.00 -48.91 3.55
N THR A 65 11.89 -48.45 4.81
CA THR A 65 12.37 -49.18 6.00
C THR A 65 11.30 -50.15 6.55
N ALA A 66 10.11 -50.18 5.97
CA ALA A 66 9.01 -51.04 6.39
C ALA A 66 9.38 -52.52 6.23
N TRP A 67 9.80 -53.09 7.36
CA TRP A 67 10.22 -54.46 7.61
C TRP A 67 9.05 -55.47 7.52
N ILE A 68 7.78 -55.04 7.48
CA ILE A 68 6.57 -55.88 7.36
C ILE A 68 5.55 -55.20 6.43
N ASN A 69 5.35 -55.76 5.24
CA ASN A 69 4.44 -55.33 4.17
C ASN A 69 4.69 -53.93 3.58
N GLN A 70 4.92 -53.86 2.27
CA GLN A 70 4.95 -52.64 1.47
C GLN A 70 3.53 -52.04 1.38
N TRP A 71 3.14 -51.20 2.35
CA TRP A 71 1.81 -50.60 2.40
C TRP A 71 1.57 -49.59 1.26
N ASP A 72 2.62 -48.95 0.74
CA ASP A 72 2.57 -48.08 -0.43
C ASP A 72 3.73 -48.39 -1.40
N PRO A 73 3.59 -49.43 -2.26
CA PRO A 73 4.60 -49.78 -3.26
C PRO A 73 4.83 -48.63 -4.24
N TYR A 74 6.05 -48.56 -4.80
CA TYR A 74 6.37 -47.61 -5.87
C TYR A 74 5.34 -47.74 -7.00
N PRO A 75 4.59 -46.69 -7.39
CA PRO A 75 4.93 -45.26 -7.36
C PRO A 75 4.29 -44.38 -6.24
N PHE A 76 4.02 -44.93 -5.05
CA PHE A 76 3.44 -44.21 -3.90
C PHE A 76 2.06 -43.58 -4.18
N ILE A 77 1.08 -44.42 -4.54
CA ILE A 77 -0.24 -43.97 -5.00
C ILE A 77 -1.03 -43.22 -3.91
N PHE A 78 -0.88 -43.64 -2.65
CA PHE A 78 -1.58 -42.99 -1.53
C PHE A 78 -0.99 -41.62 -1.22
N LEU A 79 0.34 -41.52 -1.21
CA LEU A 79 1.01 -40.24 -1.01
C LEU A 79 0.64 -39.24 -2.11
N ASN A 80 0.63 -39.70 -3.36
CA ASN A 80 0.25 -38.88 -4.51
C ASN A 80 -1.20 -38.36 -4.38
N LEU A 81 -2.13 -39.23 -3.95
CA LEU A 81 -3.53 -38.87 -3.74
C LEU A 81 -3.71 -37.83 -2.63
N VAL A 82 -3.05 -38.02 -1.48
CA VAL A 82 -3.14 -37.10 -0.34
C VAL A 82 -2.56 -35.74 -0.71
N VAL A 83 -1.37 -35.69 -1.31
CA VAL A 83 -0.73 -34.41 -1.70
C VAL A 83 -1.55 -33.68 -2.76
N SER A 84 -2.11 -34.40 -3.74
CA SER A 84 -2.95 -33.80 -4.78
C SER A 84 -4.24 -33.21 -4.20
N LEU A 85 -4.88 -33.91 -3.25
CA LEU A 85 -6.07 -33.41 -2.56
C LEU A 85 -5.76 -32.16 -1.72
N LEU A 86 -4.65 -32.17 -0.97
CA LEU A 86 -4.20 -31.02 -0.20
C LEU A 86 -3.94 -29.82 -1.10
N ALA A 87 -3.26 -30.01 -2.23
CA ALA A 87 -3.00 -28.94 -3.20
C ALA A 87 -4.31 -28.39 -3.80
N SER A 88 -5.24 -29.27 -4.16
CA SER A 88 -6.55 -28.90 -4.71
C SER A 88 -7.37 -28.05 -3.74
N TYR A 89 -7.33 -28.36 -2.43
CA TYR A 89 -8.03 -27.57 -1.41
C TYR A 89 -7.29 -26.28 -1.04
N THR A 90 -5.95 -26.27 -1.15
CA THR A 90 -5.13 -25.10 -0.84
C THR A 90 -5.32 -23.98 -1.89
N ALA A 91 -5.43 -24.33 -3.17
CA ALA A 91 -5.62 -23.36 -4.26
C ALA A 91 -6.80 -22.37 -4.04
N PRO A 92 -8.05 -22.80 -3.76
CA PRO A 92 -9.16 -21.90 -3.52
C PRO A 92 -9.04 -21.11 -2.21
N ILE A 93 -8.42 -21.67 -1.16
CA ILE A 93 -8.15 -20.93 0.08
C ILE A 93 -7.18 -19.77 -0.19
N ILE A 94 -6.10 -20.05 -0.92
CA ILE A 94 -5.15 -19.01 -1.33
C ILE A 94 -5.87 -17.96 -2.18
N MET A 95 -6.67 -18.38 -3.16
CA MET A 95 -7.42 -17.46 -4.03
C MET A 95 -8.42 -16.60 -3.24
N MET A 96 -9.09 -17.15 -2.23
CA MET A 96 -10.01 -16.40 -1.37
C MET A 96 -9.26 -15.35 -0.53
N SER A 97 -8.10 -15.72 0.04
CA SER A 97 -7.27 -14.76 0.75
C SER A 97 -6.67 -13.70 -0.18
N GLN A 98 -6.29 -14.06 -1.41
CA GLN A 98 -5.79 -13.13 -2.43
C GLN A 98 -6.88 -12.13 -2.85
N ASN A 99 -8.08 -12.61 -3.23
CA ASN A 99 -9.21 -11.75 -3.59
C ASN A 99 -9.52 -10.70 -2.52
N ARG A 100 -9.37 -11.08 -1.24
CA ARG A 100 -9.60 -10.19 -0.11
C ARG A 100 -8.47 -9.18 0.09
N GLN A 101 -7.22 -9.62 -0.06
CA GLN A 101 -6.07 -8.71 -0.05
C GLN A 101 -6.17 -7.71 -1.22
N ASP A 102 -6.59 -8.15 -2.40
CA ASP A 102 -6.78 -7.30 -3.57
C ASP A 102 -7.90 -6.27 -3.37
N ALA A 103 -9.01 -6.66 -2.70
CA ALA A 103 -10.06 -5.73 -2.32
C ALA A 103 -9.54 -4.62 -1.39
N LYS A 104 -8.70 -4.99 -0.40
CA LYS A 104 -8.03 -4.02 0.48
C LYS A 104 -7.09 -3.11 -0.30
N ASN A 105 -6.21 -3.70 -1.12
CA ASN A 105 -5.25 -2.97 -1.94
C ASN A 105 -5.94 -1.96 -2.86
N ARG A 106 -7.12 -2.30 -3.43
CA ARG A 106 -7.89 -1.41 -4.29
C ARG A 106 -8.40 -0.17 -3.56
N LEU A 107 -8.78 -0.31 -2.29
CA LEU A 107 -9.28 0.80 -1.47
C LEU A 107 -8.15 1.69 -0.98
N GLU A 108 -7.03 1.08 -0.58
CA GLU A 108 -5.81 1.82 -0.26
C GLU A 108 -5.36 2.63 -1.49
N ALA A 109 -5.32 2.01 -2.68
CA ALA A 109 -4.99 2.71 -3.92
C ALA A 109 -5.96 3.85 -4.27
N HIS A 110 -7.27 3.68 -4.01
CA HIS A 110 -8.25 4.76 -4.20
C HIS A 110 -8.03 5.91 -3.22
N THR A 111 -7.73 5.59 -1.96
CA THR A 111 -7.44 6.59 -0.92
C THR A 111 -6.17 7.37 -1.26
N ASP A 112 -5.11 6.67 -1.67
CA ASP A 112 -3.85 7.27 -2.11
C ASP A 112 -4.06 8.20 -3.32
N TYR A 113 -4.91 7.79 -4.26
CA TYR A 113 -5.28 8.63 -5.39
C TYR A 113 -5.95 9.96 -4.96
N LEU A 114 -6.90 9.90 -4.02
CA LEU A 114 -7.57 11.09 -3.50
C LEU A 114 -6.60 12.00 -2.74
N ILE A 115 -5.70 11.42 -1.94
CA ILE A 115 -4.65 12.18 -1.25
C ILE A 115 -3.74 12.87 -2.27
N ASN A 116 -3.33 12.18 -3.33
CA ASN A 116 -2.47 12.74 -4.35
C ASN A 116 -3.14 13.89 -5.12
N LEU A 117 -4.41 13.75 -5.50
CA LEU A 117 -5.17 14.85 -6.10
C LEU A 117 -5.24 16.08 -5.19
N LYS A 118 -5.45 15.85 -3.89
CA LYS A 118 -5.48 16.93 -2.90
C LYS A 118 -4.10 17.59 -2.75
N ALA A 119 -3.03 16.80 -2.71
CA ALA A 119 -1.67 17.31 -2.67
C ALA A 119 -1.35 18.16 -3.91
N GLU A 120 -1.83 17.77 -5.09
CA GLU A 120 -1.69 18.58 -6.32
C GLU A 120 -2.37 19.95 -6.16
N GLU A 121 -3.58 19.99 -5.61
CA GLU A 121 -4.29 21.25 -5.35
C GLU A 121 -3.58 22.12 -4.31
N GLU A 122 -3.07 21.52 -3.22
CA GLU A 122 -2.28 22.24 -2.22
C GLU A 122 -0.99 22.83 -2.83
N ILE A 123 -0.30 22.08 -3.69
CA ILE A 123 0.88 22.55 -4.43
C ILE A 123 0.50 23.71 -5.36
N ARG A 124 -0.63 23.63 -6.07
CA ARG A 124 -1.12 24.71 -6.95
C ARG A 124 -1.29 26.01 -6.17
N VAL A 125 -1.90 25.96 -4.99
CA VAL A 125 -2.06 27.15 -4.13
C VAL A 125 -0.71 27.68 -3.63
N ILE A 126 0.22 26.81 -3.27
CA ILE A 126 1.58 27.23 -2.89
C ILE A 126 2.29 27.95 -4.05
N LEU A 127 2.16 27.43 -5.28
CA LEU A 127 2.73 28.04 -6.48
C LEU A 127 2.13 29.42 -6.76
N GLU A 128 0.80 29.57 -6.64
CA GLU A 128 0.13 30.87 -6.78
C GLU A 128 0.62 31.88 -5.73
N ASN A 129 0.75 31.46 -4.47
CA ASN A 129 1.30 32.29 -3.40
C ASN A 129 2.74 32.72 -3.66
N LEU A 130 3.57 31.82 -4.21
CA LEU A 130 4.96 32.11 -4.59
C LEU A 130 5.03 33.09 -5.77
N GLU A 131 4.17 32.95 -6.77
CA GLU A 131 4.10 33.88 -7.90
C GLU A 131 3.71 35.29 -7.44
N ALA A 132 2.71 35.40 -6.56
CA ALA A 132 2.30 36.67 -5.97
C ALA A 132 3.43 37.33 -5.17
N GLN A 133 4.19 36.54 -4.40
CA GLN A 133 5.37 37.03 -3.69
C GLN A 133 6.48 37.51 -4.64
N ASN A 134 6.76 36.77 -5.72
CA ASN A 134 7.73 37.18 -6.73
C ASN A 134 7.34 38.51 -7.41
N LYS A 135 6.05 38.71 -7.71
CA LYS A 135 5.53 40.00 -8.21
C LYS A 135 5.70 41.13 -7.21
N ALA A 136 5.45 40.87 -5.93
CA ALA A 136 5.66 41.87 -4.87
C ALA A 136 7.14 42.29 -4.78
N ILE A 137 8.04 41.31 -4.80
CA ILE A 137 9.49 41.54 -4.75
C ILE A 137 9.96 42.35 -5.97
N SER A 138 9.48 42.02 -7.18
CA SER A 138 9.88 42.75 -8.39
C SER A 138 9.39 44.21 -8.40
N LEU A 139 8.18 44.46 -7.89
CA LEU A 139 7.65 45.82 -7.73
C LEU A 139 8.44 46.63 -6.70
N ILE A 140 8.82 46.01 -5.58
CA ILE A 140 9.68 46.66 -4.58
C ILE A 140 11.03 47.00 -5.20
N TYR A 141 11.63 46.08 -5.96
CA TYR A 141 12.90 46.32 -6.66
C TYR A 141 12.80 47.49 -7.65
N GLN A 142 11.76 47.54 -8.48
CA GLN A 142 11.53 48.65 -9.40
C GLN A 142 11.36 49.98 -8.68
N LYS A 143 10.61 50.02 -7.57
CA LYS A 143 10.44 51.24 -6.77
C LYS A 143 11.77 51.70 -6.18
N ILE A 144 12.57 50.81 -5.60
CA ILE A 144 13.88 51.15 -5.05
C ILE A 144 14.79 51.72 -6.16
N SER A 145 14.87 51.04 -7.31
CA SER A 145 15.68 51.52 -8.45
C SER A 145 15.21 52.88 -8.99
N SER A 146 13.89 53.14 -9.01
CA SER A 146 13.37 54.45 -9.41
C SER A 146 13.74 55.57 -8.44
N ILE A 147 13.79 55.26 -7.13
CA ILE A 147 14.20 56.20 -6.08
C ILE A 147 15.70 56.48 -6.20
N GLU A 148 16.52 55.45 -6.39
CA GLU A 148 17.97 55.56 -6.57
C GLU A 148 18.33 56.50 -7.75
N ASN A 149 17.74 56.25 -8.92
CA ASN A 149 17.93 57.13 -10.09
C ASN A 149 17.46 58.57 -9.84
N SER A 150 16.42 58.77 -9.03
CA SER A 150 15.92 60.12 -8.71
C SER A 150 16.82 60.87 -7.74
N ILE A 151 17.59 60.16 -6.90
CA ILE A 151 18.59 60.72 -6.00
C ILE A 151 19.84 61.10 -6.79
N ASP A 152 20.31 60.22 -7.67
CA ASP A 152 21.49 60.46 -8.52
C ASP A 152 21.31 61.65 -9.48
N ASN A 153 20.10 61.85 -10.00
CA ASN A 153 19.78 62.95 -10.92
C ASN A 153 19.59 64.31 -10.24
N LYS A 154 19.67 64.35 -8.89
CA LYS A 154 19.51 65.57 -8.07
C LYS A 154 20.84 66.08 -7.48
N GLN A 155 21.92 65.34 -7.66
CA GLN A 155 23.30 65.78 -7.41
C GLN A 155 23.94 66.30 -8.69
#